data_AF-A0A1B7WPH7-F1
#
_entry.id   AF-A0A1B7WPH7-F1
#
_cell.length_a   1.000
_cell.length_b   1.000
_cell.length_c   1.000
_cell.angle_alpha   90.00
_cell.angle_beta   90.00
_cell.angle_gamma   90.00
#
_symmetry.space_group_name_H-M   'P 1'
#
loop_
_entity.id
_entity.type
_entity.pdbx_description
1 polymer ?
#
loop_
_entity_poly.entity_id
_entity_poly.type
_entity_poly.pdbx_seq_one_letter_code
_entity_poly.pdbx_strand_id
1 'polypeptide(L)'
;MINQEITERQKRLEQFLQHLESARQLEDDIMKYGLEAADLYFEDIDGDWLETWGDDDDEPGYIEKLTTFLESDDVVAVKVRERLQDKSLDEIIGGLEYCLSQLTQKDRIFAAKDFLVGNVVVNGSCRASGNSDFDEVELLELAEDLMDKLREILR
;
A
#
# COMPACT_ATOMS: atom_id res chain seq x y z
N MET A 1 -4.35 16.18 -34.84
CA MET A 1 -3.67 15.71 -33.61
C MET A 1 -2.56 16.65 -33.15
N ILE A 2 -1.85 17.37 -34.04
CA ILE A 2 -0.77 18.32 -33.67
C ILE A 2 -1.24 19.47 -32.76
N ASN A 3 -2.43 20.03 -32.98
CA ASN A 3 -2.93 21.13 -32.15
C ASN A 3 -3.21 20.74 -30.69
N GLN A 4 -3.62 19.49 -30.43
CA GLN A 4 -3.88 19.03 -29.06
C GLN A 4 -2.59 18.89 -28.25
N GLU A 5 -1.51 18.39 -28.86
CA GLU A 5 -0.21 18.29 -28.19
C GLU A 5 0.41 19.67 -27.88
N ILE A 6 0.15 20.67 -28.73
CA ILE A 6 0.61 22.05 -28.49
C ILE A 6 -0.14 22.67 -27.30
N THR A 7 -1.46 22.49 -27.22
CA THR A 7 -2.28 22.99 -26.10
C THR A 7 -1.86 22.36 -24.77
N GLU A 8 -1.61 21.05 -24.74
CA GLU A 8 -1.16 20.36 -23.52
C GLU A 8 0.22 20.83 -23.05
N ARG A 9 1.17 21.06 -23.97
CA ARG A 9 2.50 21.60 -23.61
C ARG A 9 2.41 23.01 -23.08
N GLN A 10 1.55 23.86 -23.65
CA GLN A 10 1.31 25.22 -23.16
C GLN A 10 0.74 25.21 -21.75
N LYS A 11 -0.27 24.35 -21.49
CA LYS A 11 -0.85 24.18 -20.16
C LYS A 11 0.17 23.73 -19.11
N ARG A 12 1.04 22.78 -19.44
CA ARG A 12 2.13 22.35 -18.56
C ARG A 12 3.14 23.47 -18.27
N LEU A 13 3.45 24.29 -19.28
CA LEU A 13 4.36 25.42 -19.11
C LEU A 13 3.75 26.48 -18.18
N GLU A 14 2.47 26.79 -18.35
CA GLU A 14 1.74 27.72 -17.49
C GLU A 14 1.70 27.23 -16.04
N GLN A 15 1.37 25.95 -15.82
CA GLN A 15 1.41 25.33 -14.49
C GLN A 15 2.81 25.39 -13.86
N PHE A 16 3.85 25.11 -14.65
CA PHE A 16 5.22 25.20 -14.18
C PHE A 16 5.59 26.63 -13.74
N LEU A 17 5.24 27.64 -14.54
CA LEU A 17 5.48 29.04 -14.20
C LEU A 17 4.71 29.46 -12.95
N GLN A 18 3.46 29.02 -12.81
CA GLN A 18 2.65 29.29 -11.62
C GLN A 18 3.29 28.69 -10.37
N HIS A 19 3.75 27.43 -10.42
CA HIS A 19 4.44 26.82 -9.29
C HIS A 19 5.74 27.55 -8.92
N LEU A 20 6.49 28.04 -9.93
CA LEU A 20 7.71 28.80 -9.71
C LEU A 20 7.41 30.13 -9.02
N GLU A 21 6.36 30.83 -9.46
CA GLU A 21 5.92 32.08 -8.84
C GLU A 21 5.47 31.87 -7.39
N SER A 22 4.69 30.83 -7.12
CA SER A 22 4.25 30.49 -5.76
C SER A 22 5.43 30.10 -4.85
N ALA A 23 6.40 29.34 -5.35
CA ALA A 23 7.60 29.00 -4.58
C ALA A 23 8.44 30.24 -4.24
N ARG A 24 8.55 31.17 -5.18
CA ARG A 24 9.27 32.43 -4.97
C ARG A 24 8.57 33.32 -3.95
N GLN A 25 7.25 33.36 -3.99
CA GLN A 25 6.45 34.09 -3.00
C GLN A 25 6.64 33.51 -1.60
N LEU A 26 6.62 32.18 -1.46
CA LEU A 26 6.92 31.51 -0.19
C LEU A 26 8.33 31.85 0.32
N GLU A 27 9.33 31.85 -0.55
CA GLU A 27 10.70 32.26 -0.18
C GLU A 27 10.75 33.72 0.32
N ASP A 28 10.11 34.63 -0.41
CA ASP A 28 10.05 36.04 -0.03
C ASP A 28 9.31 36.24 1.32
N ASP A 29 8.22 35.50 1.54
CA ASP A 29 7.45 35.55 2.78
C ASP A 29 8.24 34.95 3.96
N ILE A 30 8.97 33.84 3.77
CA ILE A 30 9.90 33.30 4.79
C ILE A 30 11.02 34.29 5.10
N MET A 31 11.61 34.93 4.09
CA MET A 31 12.67 35.92 4.29
C MET A 31 12.18 37.16 5.03
N LYS A 32 10.90 37.51 4.88
CA LYS A 32 10.30 38.70 5.48
C LYS A 32 9.76 38.46 6.89
N TYR A 33 9.08 37.33 7.11
CA TYR A 33 8.34 37.04 8.34
C TYR A 33 8.96 35.91 9.17
N GLY A 34 9.98 35.20 8.66
CA GLY A 34 10.63 34.12 9.39
C GLY A 34 9.68 32.95 9.63
N LEU A 35 9.57 32.51 10.89
CA LEU A 35 8.67 31.41 11.28
C LEU A 35 7.18 31.81 11.20
N GLU A 36 6.86 33.11 11.37
CA GLU A 36 5.49 33.64 11.27
C GLU A 36 4.95 33.59 9.82
N ALA A 37 5.81 33.28 8.83
CA ALA A 37 5.37 33.06 7.46
C ALA A 37 4.37 31.89 7.36
N ALA A 38 4.42 30.93 8.29
CA ALA A 38 3.48 29.82 8.33
C ALA A 38 2.02 30.32 8.43
N ASP A 39 1.75 31.35 9.23
CA ASP A 39 0.41 31.92 9.48
C ASP A 39 -0.27 32.47 8.22
N LEU A 40 0.50 32.71 7.15
CA LEU A 40 -0.04 33.16 5.86
C LEU A 40 -0.61 32.01 5.02
N TYR A 41 -0.24 30.77 5.32
CA TYR A 41 -0.56 29.58 4.52
C TYR A 41 -1.43 28.56 5.26
N PHE A 42 -1.50 28.63 6.58
CA PHE A 42 -2.27 27.70 7.41
C PHE A 42 -3.06 28.47 8.47
N GLU A 43 -4.36 28.21 8.56
CA GLU A 43 -5.27 28.95 9.44
C GLU A 43 -5.30 28.42 10.88
N ASP A 44 -4.75 27.23 11.14
CA ASP A 44 -4.84 26.53 12.44
C ASP A 44 -3.51 25.84 12.83
N ILE A 45 -2.39 26.58 12.73
CA ILE A 45 -1.05 26.05 13.06
C ILE A 45 -0.92 25.69 14.54
N ASP A 46 -1.57 26.48 15.39
CA ASP A 46 -1.63 26.27 16.84
C ASP A 46 -2.72 25.26 17.25
N GLY A 47 -3.47 24.73 16.28
CA GLY A 47 -4.50 23.74 16.53
C GLY A 47 -3.92 22.37 16.86
N ASP A 48 -4.80 21.46 17.24
CA ASP A 48 -4.46 20.10 17.66
C ASP A 48 -4.08 19.21 16.46
N TRP A 49 -3.74 19.79 15.29
CA TRP A 49 -3.47 19.05 14.05
C TRP A 49 -2.31 18.08 14.18
N LEU A 50 -1.33 18.37 15.04
CA LEU A 50 -0.22 17.45 15.37
C LEU A 50 -0.70 16.29 16.25
N GLU A 51 -1.69 16.55 17.10
CA GLU A 51 -2.25 15.60 18.06
C GLU A 51 -3.25 14.67 17.39
N THR A 52 -3.95 15.17 16.36
CA THR A 52 -4.82 14.40 15.47
C THR A 52 -4.10 13.98 14.18
N TRP A 53 -2.78 14.13 14.10
CA TRP A 53 -2.02 13.80 12.89
C TRP A 53 -2.00 12.28 12.69
N GLY A 54 -2.86 11.77 11.82
CA GLY A 54 -3.08 10.34 11.61
C GLY A 54 -4.35 9.78 12.27
N ASP A 55 -5.11 10.63 12.98
CA ASP A 55 -6.44 10.30 13.52
C ASP A 55 -7.58 10.62 12.53
N ASP A 56 -7.26 11.06 11.31
CA ASP A 56 -8.23 11.32 10.24
C ASP A 56 -8.91 10.05 9.68
N ASP A 57 -8.62 8.86 10.21
CA ASP A 57 -9.29 7.63 9.83
C ASP A 57 -10.16 7.11 10.99
N ASP A 58 -11.45 7.51 11.00
CA ASP A 58 -12.54 6.74 11.62
C ASP A 58 -12.67 5.32 11.00
N GLU A 59 -11.87 5.00 9.99
CA GLU A 59 -11.70 3.67 9.45
C GLU A 59 -10.51 2.94 10.09
N PRO A 60 -10.68 1.67 10.50
CA PRO A 60 -9.57 0.88 11.01
C PRO A 60 -8.42 0.87 9.99
N GLY A 61 -7.20 1.17 10.45
CA GLY A 61 -6.02 1.17 9.60
C GLY A 61 -5.84 -0.19 8.91
N TYR A 62 -5.14 -0.23 7.78
CA TYR A 62 -5.02 -1.46 6.99
C TYR A 62 -4.51 -2.67 7.80
N ILE A 63 -3.64 -2.44 8.80
CA ILE A 63 -3.14 -3.48 9.72
C ILE A 63 -4.27 -4.02 10.59
N GLU A 64 -5.14 -3.17 11.11
CA GLU A 64 -6.28 -3.56 11.93
C GLU A 64 -7.32 -4.33 11.11
N LYS A 65 -7.59 -3.88 9.87
CA LYS A 65 -8.44 -4.61 8.89
C LYS A 65 -7.88 -6.01 8.59
N LEU A 66 -6.57 -6.12 8.37
CA LEU A 66 -5.89 -7.41 8.12
C LEU A 66 -5.89 -8.33 9.36
N THR A 67 -5.65 -7.76 10.54
CA THR A 67 -5.65 -8.51 11.80
C THR A 67 -7.05 -9.06 12.08
N THR A 68 -8.09 -8.23 11.95
CA THR A 68 -9.49 -8.63 12.13
C THR A 68 -9.88 -9.74 11.15
N PHE A 69 -9.43 -9.66 9.89
CA PHE A 69 -9.64 -10.72 8.90
C PHE A 69 -8.98 -12.04 9.32
N LEU A 70 -7.70 -12.00 9.70
CA LEU A 70 -6.95 -13.20 10.10
C LEU A 70 -7.51 -13.83 11.37
N GLU A 71 -8.05 -13.04 12.29
CA GLU A 71 -8.69 -13.54 13.50
C GLU A 71 -10.09 -14.12 13.25
N SER A 72 -10.76 -13.68 12.18
CA SER A 72 -12.13 -14.11 11.84
C SER A 72 -12.25 -15.59 11.49
N ASP A 73 -13.48 -16.11 11.62
CA ASP A 73 -13.84 -17.48 11.23
C ASP A 73 -14.13 -17.61 9.72
N ASP A 74 -13.67 -16.66 8.89
CA ASP A 74 -13.78 -16.78 7.44
C ASP A 74 -13.02 -18.03 6.95
N VAL A 75 -13.62 -18.75 6.01
CA VAL A 75 -13.07 -20.02 5.51
C VAL A 75 -11.67 -19.85 4.94
N VAL A 76 -11.38 -18.71 4.32
CA VAL A 76 -10.06 -18.39 3.78
C VAL A 76 -9.08 -18.08 4.91
N ALA A 77 -9.48 -17.26 5.89
CA ALA A 77 -8.65 -16.93 7.05
C ALA A 77 -8.26 -18.16 7.88
N VAL A 78 -9.21 -19.09 8.10
CA VAL A 78 -8.97 -20.36 8.80
C VAL A 78 -7.96 -21.22 8.04
N LYS A 79 -8.11 -21.37 6.72
CA LYS A 79 -7.17 -22.15 5.88
C LYS A 79 -5.78 -21.53 5.85
N VAL A 80 -5.68 -20.20 5.77
CA VAL A 80 -4.39 -19.48 5.81
C VAL A 80 -3.69 -19.68 7.15
N ARG A 81 -4.43 -19.57 8.27
CA ARG A 81 -3.90 -19.85 9.61
C ARG A 81 -3.46 -21.30 9.77
N GLU A 82 -4.22 -22.26 9.23
CA GLU A 82 -3.87 -23.68 9.28
C GLU A 82 -2.58 -23.99 8.52
N ARG A 83 -2.34 -23.30 7.41
CA ARG A 83 -1.12 -23.49 6.60
C ARG A 83 0.11 -22.77 7.17
N LEU A 84 -0.09 -21.64 7.85
CA LEU A 84 0.97 -20.79 8.40
C LEU A 84 1.06 -20.89 9.93
N GLN A 85 0.68 -22.03 10.52
CA GLN A 85 0.69 -22.26 11.98
C GLN A 85 2.07 -22.07 12.63
N ASP A 86 3.14 -22.15 11.83
CA ASP A 86 4.52 -21.96 12.25
C ASP A 86 4.95 -20.49 12.29
N LYS A 87 4.18 -19.57 11.70
CA LYS A 87 4.49 -18.14 11.63
C LYS A 87 3.65 -17.34 12.62
N SER A 88 4.24 -16.27 13.14
CA SER A 88 3.52 -15.28 13.95
C SER A 88 2.56 -14.45 13.09
N LEU A 89 1.53 -13.88 13.73
CA LEU A 89 0.54 -13.04 13.04
C LEU A 89 1.21 -11.84 12.34
N ASP A 90 2.24 -11.26 12.96
CA ASP A 90 3.03 -10.17 12.37
C ASP A 90 3.81 -10.60 11.11
N GLU A 91 4.40 -11.80 11.10
CA GLU A 91 5.05 -12.36 9.92
C GLU A 91 4.05 -12.66 8.81
N ILE A 92 2.82 -13.04 9.17
CA ILE A 92 1.73 -13.23 8.22
C ILE A 92 1.35 -11.88 7.60
N ILE A 93 1.11 -10.85 8.41
CA ILE A 93 0.79 -9.51 7.93
C ILE A 93 1.88 -8.96 7.01
N GLY A 94 3.16 -9.06 7.41
CA GLY A 94 4.27 -8.59 6.58
C GLY A 94 4.41 -9.35 5.26
N GLY A 95 4.12 -10.65 5.26
CA GLY A 95 4.06 -11.45 4.04
C GLY A 95 2.91 -11.05 3.10
N LEU A 96 1.73 -10.78 3.66
CA LEU A 96 0.57 -10.31 2.89
C LEU A 96 0.80 -8.91 2.33
N GLU A 97 1.44 -8.01 3.09
CA GLU A 97 1.85 -6.69 2.63
C GLU A 97 2.81 -6.80 1.43
N TYR A 98 3.79 -7.70 1.50
CA TYR A 98 4.67 -7.99 0.37
C TYR A 98 3.88 -8.51 -0.85
N CYS A 99 2.89 -9.38 -0.66
CA CYS A 99 2.04 -9.86 -1.75
C CYS A 99 1.23 -8.72 -2.37
N LEU A 100 0.64 -7.83 -1.56
CA LEU A 100 -0.14 -6.69 -2.03
C LEU A 100 0.71 -5.63 -2.76
N SER A 101 1.99 -5.51 -2.40
CA SER A 101 2.95 -4.60 -3.04
C SER A 101 3.29 -4.98 -4.49
N GLN A 102 2.94 -6.20 -4.93
CA GLN A 102 3.22 -6.63 -6.29
C GLN A 102 2.41 -5.84 -7.32
N LEU A 103 3.06 -5.54 -8.46
CA LEU A 103 2.56 -4.63 -9.49
C LEU A 103 1.33 -5.15 -10.24
N THR A 104 1.24 -6.46 -10.48
CA THR A 104 0.14 -7.05 -11.26
C THR A 104 -0.67 -8.06 -10.45
N GLN A 105 -1.96 -8.20 -10.75
CA GLN A 105 -2.84 -9.16 -10.05
C GLN A 105 -2.31 -10.59 -10.09
N LYS A 106 -1.72 -11.00 -11.23
CA LYS A 106 -1.13 -12.33 -11.36
C LYS A 106 0.07 -12.48 -10.45
N ASP A 107 0.97 -11.50 -10.41
CA ASP A 107 2.15 -11.54 -9.55
C ASP A 107 1.77 -11.57 -8.07
N ARG A 108 0.67 -10.89 -7.67
CA ARG A 108 0.12 -10.95 -6.31
C ARG A 108 -0.32 -12.37 -5.93
N ILE A 109 -1.05 -13.05 -6.82
CA ILE A 109 -1.53 -14.42 -6.60
C ILE A 109 -0.35 -15.39 -6.51
N PHE A 110 0.66 -15.25 -7.38
CA PHE A 110 1.86 -16.10 -7.31
C PHE A 110 2.69 -15.83 -6.05
N ALA A 111 2.85 -14.57 -5.64
CA ALA A 111 3.50 -14.22 -4.39
C ALA A 111 2.76 -14.79 -3.17
N ALA A 112 1.42 -14.74 -3.17
CA ALA A 112 0.59 -15.32 -2.13
C ALA A 112 0.70 -16.86 -2.10
N LYS A 113 0.71 -17.51 -3.27
CA LYS A 113 0.98 -18.95 -3.38
C LYS A 113 2.35 -19.30 -2.78
N ASP A 114 3.40 -18.63 -3.20
CA ASP A 114 4.76 -18.88 -2.72
C ASP A 114 4.88 -18.64 -1.21
N PHE A 115 4.15 -17.65 -0.69
CA PHE A 115 4.04 -17.36 0.73
C PHE A 115 3.33 -18.49 1.51
N LEU A 116 2.22 -19.02 0.99
CA LEU A 116 1.43 -20.11 1.57
C LEU A 116 2.15 -21.47 1.53
N VAL A 117 3.09 -21.66 0.61
CA VAL A 117 3.98 -22.84 0.57
C VAL A 117 5.01 -22.83 1.71
N GLY A 118 5.13 -21.72 2.46
CA GLY A 118 6.04 -21.59 3.60
C GLY A 118 7.46 -21.17 3.21
N ASN A 119 7.76 -21.01 1.92
CA ASN A 119 9.10 -20.68 1.42
C ASN A 119 9.34 -19.16 1.42
N VAL A 120 9.45 -18.54 2.60
CA VAL A 120 10.14 -17.25 2.72
C VAL A 120 11.64 -17.53 2.75
N VAL A 121 12.21 -17.82 1.57
CA VAL A 121 13.62 -17.55 1.33
C VAL A 121 13.68 -16.28 0.50
N VAL A 122 13.81 -15.16 1.20
CA VAL A 122 14.35 -13.92 0.65
C VAL A 122 15.76 -14.25 0.16
N ASN A 123 15.91 -14.63 -1.11
CA ASN A 123 16.99 -14.24 -2.02
C ASN A 123 16.97 -15.12 -3.29
N GLY A 124 16.74 -14.50 -4.45
CA GLY A 124 17.28 -14.86 -5.76
C GLY A 124 17.15 -16.32 -6.26
N SER A 125 16.20 -16.53 -7.18
CA SER A 125 16.25 -17.47 -8.31
C SER A 125 16.70 -18.91 -8.04
N CYS A 126 15.78 -19.87 -8.09
CA CYS A 126 16.07 -21.24 -8.55
C CYS A 126 14.83 -21.89 -9.17
N ARG A 127 14.88 -22.17 -10.48
CA ARG A 127 14.06 -23.22 -11.10
C ARG A 127 14.43 -24.56 -10.45
N ALA A 128 13.74 -24.96 -9.40
CA ALA A 128 13.89 -26.25 -8.78
C ALA A 128 12.55 -26.99 -8.80
N SER A 129 12.41 -27.79 -9.84
CA SER A 129 11.52 -28.95 -9.89
C SER A 129 11.82 -29.88 -8.71
N GLY A 130 10.80 -30.29 -7.96
CA GLY A 130 10.83 -31.54 -7.19
C GLY A 130 10.13 -31.52 -5.85
N ASN A 131 8.94 -32.13 -5.82
CA ASN A 131 8.21 -32.67 -4.66
C ASN A 131 7.78 -31.70 -3.55
N SER A 132 6.53 -31.27 -3.62
CA SER A 132 5.75 -30.95 -2.43
C SER A 132 4.42 -31.68 -2.56
N ASP A 133 4.05 -32.50 -1.57
CA ASP A 133 2.78 -33.27 -1.49
C ASP A 133 1.53 -32.37 -1.35
N PHE A 134 1.59 -31.13 -1.83
CA PHE A 134 0.50 -30.18 -1.81
C PHE A 134 -0.08 -30.04 -3.21
N ASP A 135 -1.39 -30.16 -3.31
CA ASP A 135 -2.11 -29.91 -4.55
C ASP A 135 -1.90 -28.45 -4.98
N GLU A 136 -1.03 -28.25 -5.97
CA GLU A 136 -0.65 -26.95 -6.50
C GLU A 136 -1.87 -26.15 -6.99
N VAL A 137 -2.88 -26.86 -7.48
CA VAL A 137 -4.16 -26.28 -7.92
C VAL A 137 -4.94 -25.74 -6.71
N GLU A 138 -5.07 -26.51 -5.63
CA GLU A 138 -5.76 -26.05 -4.41
C GLU A 138 -5.05 -24.86 -3.75
N LEU A 139 -3.72 -24.81 -3.84
CA LEU A 139 -2.93 -23.69 -3.34
C LEU A 139 -3.15 -22.41 -4.16
N LEU A 140 -3.23 -22.53 -5.48
CA LEU A 140 -3.52 -21.40 -6.36
C LEU A 140 -4.94 -20.88 -6.14
N GLU A 141 -5.91 -21.78 -5.98
CA GLU A 141 -7.30 -21.40 -5.65
C GLU A 141 -7.35 -20.66 -4.30
N LEU A 142 -6.67 -21.17 -3.27
CA LEU A 142 -6.60 -20.49 -1.96
C LEU A 142 -5.92 -19.12 -2.05
N ALA A 143 -4.85 -19.00 -2.84
CA ALA A 143 -4.15 -17.73 -3.04
C ALA A 143 -5.03 -16.72 -3.79
N GLU A 144 -5.81 -17.15 -4.77
CA GLU A 144 -6.77 -16.31 -5.50
C GLU A 144 -7.90 -15.84 -4.56
N ASP A 145 -8.53 -16.78 -3.83
CA ASP A 145 -9.57 -16.48 -2.85
C ASP A 145 -9.09 -15.48 -1.77
N LEU A 146 -7.84 -15.64 -1.32
CA LEU A 146 -7.20 -14.73 -0.37
C LEU A 146 -7.00 -13.34 -0.96
N MET A 147 -6.45 -13.22 -2.16
CA MET A 147 -6.23 -11.91 -2.78
C MET A 147 -7.54 -11.18 -3.07
N ASP A 148 -8.59 -11.91 -3.44
CA ASP A 148 -9.92 -11.33 -3.65
C ASP A 148 -10.56 -10.88 -2.33
N LYS A 149 -10.44 -11.67 -1.26
CA LYS A 149 -10.91 -11.29 0.08
C LYS A 149 -10.18 -10.08 0.63
N LEU A 150 -8.85 -10.04 0.51
CA LEU A 150 -8.06 -8.88 0.93
C LEU A 150 -8.45 -7.62 0.14
N ARG A 151 -8.76 -7.76 -1.15
CA ARG A 151 -9.23 -6.64 -1.96
C ARG A 151 -10.65 -6.18 -1.59
N GLU A 152 -11.49 -7.07 -1.06
CA GLU A 152 -12.82 -6.72 -0.53
C GLU A 152 -12.72 -5.97 0.80
N ILE A 153 -11.79 -6.38 1.67
CA ILE A 153 -11.64 -5.84 3.04
C ILE A 153 -10.84 -4.54 3.07
N LEU A 154 -9.86 -4.37 2.18
CA LEU A 154 -9.02 -3.17 2.06
C LEU A 154 -9.57 -2.12 1.08
N ARG A 155 -10.81 -2.31 0.60
CA ARG A 155 -11.51 -1.34 -0.22
C ARG A 155 -12.23 -0.31 0.65
#